data_AF-A0A3D2BG11-F1
#
_entry.id   AF-A0A3D2BG11-F1
#
_cell.length_a   1.000
_cell.length_b   1.000
_cell.length_c   1.000
_cell.angle_alpha   90.00
_cell.angle_beta   90.00
_cell.angle_gamma   90.00
#
_symmetry.space_group_name_H-M   'P 1'
#
loop_
_entity.id
_entity.type
_entity.pdbx_description
1 polymer ?
#
loop_
_entity_poly.entity_id
_entity_poly.type
_entity_poly.pdbx_seq_one_letter_code
_entity_poly.pdbx_strand_id
1 'polypeptide(L)'
;MEKVKPVFSTLYEKVKNINLTAQGNLLHLKVALASDVSFSLLSWLAAQTYYPQFYWQHRDEYEEIAACGQLCCFNHIRDAREFLSTHKNESNTDDVRIWGLNAWDTIIPGRIDQQSGDDAYLFLPRIEIRRQQQQLSVHINLLGEKDRDDALTFLSTLNNELEISPLSVSVISVKHSLTQDQWVNYLELALHEIEQGTFEKVVPARATCLTLDNPLKAIQFMKASRDVNHHCYHYMLAFSPSDAFIGSSPERLYYRDEKQLYTEALAGTVASSENEQQARELADWLMNDKKNQHENLVVVDDICQRLQGGIEGIDVSPADVIRLRKVQHLRRYIHGKLIDTDDVDCLKRLQPTAAVCGLPRTVARAFIHQHEPFKRRWYAGSAGYLGLSHAEFAVSLRCGELHDDTLTLYAGAGVVAGSSPLQEWDEIENKAAGLRTLLQEKK
;
A
#
# COMPACT_ATOMS: atom_id res chain seq x y z
N MET A 1 -36.76 19.19 -2.89
CA MET A 1 -35.76 18.83 -1.87
C MET A 1 -34.86 17.79 -2.48
N GLU A 2 -33.60 18.14 -2.75
CA GLU A 2 -32.62 17.18 -3.25
C GLU A 2 -32.52 15.98 -2.29
N LYS A 3 -32.45 14.76 -2.85
CA LYS A 3 -32.39 13.51 -2.11
C LYS A 3 -30.98 13.28 -1.52
N VAL A 4 -30.45 14.25 -0.79
CA VAL A 4 -29.17 14.10 -0.09
C VAL A 4 -29.36 13.09 1.03
N LYS A 5 -28.43 12.14 1.15
CA LYS A 5 -28.52 11.09 2.16
C LYS A 5 -28.34 11.67 3.58
N PRO A 6 -29.00 11.13 4.62
CA PRO A 6 -28.91 11.67 5.98
C PRO A 6 -27.47 11.85 6.48
N VAL A 7 -26.60 10.88 6.21
CA VAL A 7 -25.17 10.92 6.61
C VAL A 7 -24.41 12.10 5.99
N PHE A 8 -24.82 12.57 4.80
CA PHE A 8 -24.19 13.69 4.09
C PHE A 8 -24.95 15.00 4.20
N SER A 9 -26.17 14.99 4.77
CA SER A 9 -27.06 16.16 4.84
C SER A 9 -26.41 17.36 5.55
N THR A 10 -25.74 17.12 6.67
CA THR A 10 -25.03 18.17 7.41
C THR A 10 -23.87 18.73 6.60
N LEU A 11 -23.13 17.88 5.90
CA LEU A 11 -22.01 18.31 5.06
C LEU A 11 -22.50 19.11 3.85
N TYR A 12 -23.57 18.65 3.22
CA TYR A 12 -24.22 19.32 2.10
C TYR A 12 -24.70 20.72 2.50
N GLU A 13 -25.39 20.87 3.65
CA GLU A 13 -25.82 22.19 4.12
C GLU A 13 -24.63 23.09 4.48
N LYS A 14 -23.53 22.55 5.01
CA LYS A 14 -22.28 23.31 5.20
C LYS A 14 -21.74 23.82 3.86
N VAL A 15 -21.63 22.97 2.85
CA VAL A 15 -21.13 23.35 1.52
C VAL A 15 -22.05 24.38 0.86
N LYS A 16 -23.37 24.21 0.97
CA LYS A 16 -24.36 25.10 0.36
C LYS A 16 -24.28 26.52 0.90
N ASN A 17 -24.06 26.65 2.22
CA ASN A 17 -24.05 27.93 2.91
C ASN A 17 -22.65 28.55 3.04
N ILE A 18 -21.61 27.92 2.48
CA ILE A 18 -20.25 28.42 2.59
C ILE A 18 -19.99 29.61 1.65
N ASN A 19 -19.17 30.55 2.12
CA ASN A 19 -18.64 31.62 1.29
C ASN A 19 -17.17 31.32 0.92
N LEU A 20 -16.96 30.73 -0.27
CA LEU A 20 -15.64 30.31 -0.73
C LEU A 20 -14.67 31.48 -0.96
N THR A 21 -15.16 32.64 -1.41
CA THR A 21 -14.31 33.82 -1.70
C THR A 21 -13.48 34.30 -0.50
N ALA A 22 -13.92 33.98 0.73
CA ALA A 22 -13.28 34.40 1.97
C ALA A 22 -12.36 33.34 2.58
N GLN A 23 -12.25 32.14 1.99
CA GLN A 23 -11.69 30.96 2.66
C GLN A 23 -10.41 30.39 2.02
N GLY A 24 -9.86 31.07 1.01
CA GLY A 24 -8.67 30.59 0.29
C GLY A 24 -9.04 29.72 -0.91
N ASN A 25 -8.03 29.12 -1.55
CA ASN A 25 -8.23 28.33 -2.75
C ASN A 25 -8.62 26.88 -2.45
N LEU A 26 -8.04 26.26 -1.41
CA LEU A 26 -8.37 24.93 -0.93
C LEU A 26 -9.16 25.03 0.38
N LEU A 27 -10.37 24.46 0.37
CA LEU A 27 -11.21 24.35 1.55
C LEU A 27 -11.39 22.90 1.95
N HIS A 28 -11.14 22.60 3.21
CA HIS A 28 -11.43 21.31 3.83
C HIS A 28 -12.57 21.44 4.83
N LEU A 29 -13.65 20.67 4.62
CA LEU A 29 -14.78 20.60 5.55
C LEU A 29 -14.92 19.21 6.14
N LYS A 30 -15.19 19.19 7.43
CA LYS A 30 -15.33 17.98 8.25
C LYS A 30 -16.65 17.97 9.01
N VAL A 31 -17.28 16.81 9.07
CA VAL A 31 -18.45 16.52 9.91
C VAL A 31 -18.21 15.19 10.62
N ALA A 32 -18.13 15.23 11.95
CA ALA A 32 -18.19 14.03 12.76
C ALA A 32 -19.63 13.49 12.73
N LEU A 33 -19.77 12.17 12.53
CA LEU A 33 -21.06 11.51 12.59
C LEU A 33 -21.41 11.17 14.04
N ALA A 34 -22.70 11.01 14.33
CA ALA A 34 -23.15 10.58 15.64
C ALA A 34 -22.62 9.16 15.95
N SER A 35 -22.39 8.88 17.23
CA SER A 35 -21.74 7.64 17.68
C SER A 35 -22.55 6.36 17.42
N ASP A 36 -23.86 6.50 17.19
CA ASP A 36 -24.76 5.41 16.81
C ASP A 36 -24.74 5.10 15.30
N VAL A 37 -24.13 5.96 14.49
CA VAL A 37 -23.93 5.71 13.06
C VAL A 37 -22.77 4.75 12.87
N SER A 38 -23.05 3.60 12.25
CA SER A 38 -22.03 2.66 11.82
C SER A 38 -22.43 2.02 10.50
N PHE A 39 -21.48 1.96 9.56
CA PHE A 39 -21.63 1.28 8.29
C PHE A 39 -20.26 0.83 7.76
N SER A 40 -20.26 -0.09 6.80
CA SER A 40 -19.03 -0.61 6.20
C SER A 40 -18.48 0.39 5.17
N LEU A 41 -17.25 0.87 5.38
CA LEU A 41 -16.61 1.82 4.46
C LEU A 41 -16.38 1.20 3.08
N LEU A 42 -16.00 -0.09 3.02
CA LEU A 42 -15.93 -0.83 1.75
C LEU A 42 -17.30 -0.94 1.07
N SER A 43 -18.37 -1.22 1.82
CA SER A 43 -19.72 -1.36 1.26
C SER A 43 -20.25 -0.02 0.74
N TRP A 44 -19.92 1.07 1.42
CA TRP A 44 -20.18 2.41 0.92
C TRP A 44 -19.41 2.67 -0.38
N LEU A 45 -18.09 2.41 -0.40
CA LEU A 45 -17.26 2.63 -1.59
C LEU A 45 -17.76 1.78 -2.79
N ALA A 46 -18.22 0.55 -2.52
CA ALA A 46 -18.79 -0.38 -3.52
C ALA A 46 -19.96 0.18 -4.31
N ALA A 47 -20.72 1.07 -3.69
CA ALA A 47 -21.89 1.66 -4.30
C ALA A 47 -21.58 2.90 -5.15
N GLN A 48 -20.37 3.46 -5.03
CA GLN A 48 -20.04 4.71 -5.70
C GLN A 48 -19.66 4.48 -7.17
N THR A 49 -20.06 5.42 -8.02
CA THR A 49 -19.77 5.40 -9.47
C THR A 49 -18.59 6.29 -9.84
N TYR A 50 -18.10 7.10 -8.91
CA TYR A 50 -16.96 7.99 -9.10
C TYR A 50 -15.64 7.25 -8.89
N TYR A 51 -14.64 7.62 -9.69
CA TYR A 51 -13.26 7.14 -9.63
C TYR A 51 -12.29 8.33 -9.63
N PRO A 52 -11.05 8.16 -9.14
CA PRO A 52 -10.53 6.97 -8.47
C PRO A 52 -11.22 6.70 -7.13
N GLN A 53 -11.09 5.46 -6.66
CA GLN A 53 -11.53 5.02 -5.34
C GLN A 53 -10.33 4.48 -4.59
N PHE A 54 -10.08 4.98 -3.39
CA PHE A 54 -9.03 4.47 -2.52
C PHE A 54 -9.62 3.94 -1.23
N TYR A 55 -9.31 2.69 -0.90
CA TYR A 55 -9.59 2.10 0.39
C TYR A 55 -8.27 1.90 1.12
N TRP A 56 -8.26 2.19 2.42
CA TRP A 56 -7.12 1.92 3.28
C TRP A 56 -7.60 1.47 4.66
N GLN A 57 -6.94 0.50 5.25
CA GLN A 57 -7.11 0.11 6.64
C GLN A 57 -5.74 -0.13 7.27
N HIS A 58 -5.52 0.45 8.44
CA HIS A 58 -4.32 0.21 9.23
C HIS A 58 -4.24 -1.26 9.67
N ARG A 59 -3.03 -1.84 9.72
CA ARG A 59 -2.80 -3.24 10.12
C ARG A 59 -3.26 -3.61 11.54
N ASP A 60 -3.37 -2.60 12.40
CA ASP A 60 -3.85 -2.72 13.79
C ASP A 60 -5.32 -2.29 13.93
N GLU A 61 -6.01 -2.07 12.81
CA GLU A 61 -7.45 -1.80 12.71
C GLU A 61 -7.96 -0.54 13.44
N TYR A 62 -7.07 0.31 13.97
CA TYR A 62 -7.46 1.56 14.62
C TYR A 62 -7.89 2.67 13.66
N GLU A 63 -7.56 2.55 12.37
CA GLU A 63 -7.91 3.53 11.34
C GLU A 63 -8.34 2.84 10.03
N GLU A 64 -9.45 3.31 9.44
CA GLU A 64 -10.01 2.82 8.17
C GLU A 64 -10.52 4.02 7.36
N ILE A 65 -10.25 4.05 6.05
CA ILE A 65 -10.62 5.15 5.15
C ILE A 65 -11.23 4.60 3.86
N ALA A 66 -12.27 5.28 3.39
CA ALA A 66 -12.75 5.21 2.02
C ALA A 66 -12.73 6.61 1.39
N ALA A 67 -11.90 6.80 0.37
CA ALA A 67 -11.77 8.05 -0.38
C ALA A 67 -12.29 7.85 -1.82
N CYS A 68 -13.03 8.83 -2.33
CA CYS A 68 -13.75 8.69 -3.61
C CYS A 68 -13.76 10.00 -4.40
N GLY A 69 -13.51 9.88 -5.72
CA GLY A 69 -13.42 10.99 -6.66
C GLY A 69 -12.14 11.80 -6.46
N GLN A 70 -11.72 12.53 -7.49
CA GLN A 70 -10.48 13.34 -7.46
C GLN A 70 -10.76 14.82 -7.75
N LEU A 71 -10.03 15.69 -7.06
CA LEU A 71 -9.90 17.12 -7.39
C LEU A 71 -8.61 17.40 -8.14
N CYS A 72 -7.51 16.82 -7.66
CA CYS A 72 -6.18 16.93 -8.24
C CYS A 72 -5.53 15.56 -8.27
N CYS A 73 -4.68 15.33 -9.26
CA CYS A 73 -3.82 14.16 -9.38
C CYS A 73 -2.37 14.64 -9.44
N PHE A 74 -1.48 13.90 -8.80
CA PHE A 74 -0.05 14.17 -8.69
C PHE A 74 0.70 12.92 -9.10
N ASN A 75 1.64 13.09 -10.02
CA ASN A 75 2.43 12.00 -10.58
C ASN A 75 3.75 11.77 -9.81
N HIS A 76 4.05 12.69 -8.88
CA HIS A 76 5.19 12.63 -7.98
C HIS A 76 4.77 13.05 -6.57
N ILE A 77 5.35 12.42 -5.54
CA ILE A 77 5.12 12.80 -4.14
C ILE A 77 5.54 14.26 -3.85
N ARG A 78 6.50 14.78 -4.62
CA ARG A 78 6.97 16.16 -4.51
C ARG A 78 5.87 17.16 -4.82
N ASP A 79 5.12 16.94 -5.90
CA ASP A 79 4.07 17.84 -6.34
C ASP A 79 2.90 17.82 -5.34
N ALA A 80 2.59 16.64 -4.81
CA ALA A 80 1.62 16.49 -3.71
C ALA A 80 2.06 17.25 -2.45
N ARG A 81 3.33 17.16 -2.06
CA ARG A 81 3.88 17.87 -0.89
C ARG A 81 3.93 19.38 -1.10
N GLU A 82 4.30 19.83 -2.29
CA GLU A 82 4.30 21.24 -2.67
C GLU A 82 2.88 21.82 -2.66
N PHE A 83 1.90 21.07 -3.16
CA PHE A 83 0.49 21.44 -3.09
C PHE A 83 0.03 21.65 -1.65
N LEU A 84 0.30 20.69 -0.75
CA LEU A 84 -0.04 20.82 0.68
C LEU A 84 0.64 22.04 1.31
N SER A 85 1.93 22.24 1.00
CA SER A 85 2.74 23.34 1.54
C SER A 85 2.24 24.71 1.08
N THR A 86 1.75 24.81 -0.16
CA THR A 86 1.20 26.05 -0.73
C THR A 86 -0.10 26.47 -0.04
N HIS A 87 -0.91 25.49 0.41
CA HIS A 87 -2.21 25.73 1.04
C HIS A 87 -2.16 25.66 2.59
N LYS A 88 -0.97 25.59 3.20
CA LYS A 88 -0.80 25.38 4.66
C LYS A 88 -1.38 26.47 5.56
N ASN A 89 -1.58 27.68 5.04
CA ASN A 89 -2.11 28.81 5.81
C ASN A 89 -3.63 28.95 5.64
N GLU A 90 -4.26 28.08 4.87
CA GLU A 90 -5.69 28.09 4.63
C GLU A 90 -6.45 27.30 5.71
N SER A 91 -7.77 27.47 5.77
CA SER A 91 -8.57 26.96 6.88
C SER A 91 -8.68 25.44 6.86
N ASN A 92 -8.35 24.79 7.99
CA ASN A 92 -8.42 23.34 8.21
C ASN A 92 -7.55 22.48 7.26
N THR A 93 -6.52 23.05 6.62
CA THR A 93 -5.68 22.28 5.69
C THR A 93 -4.70 21.33 6.38
N ASP A 94 -4.51 21.45 7.70
CA ASP A 94 -3.74 20.49 8.51
C ASP A 94 -4.36 19.07 8.51
N ASP A 95 -5.68 18.97 8.31
CA ASP A 95 -6.41 17.69 8.26
C ASP A 95 -6.54 17.14 6.82
N VAL A 96 -6.03 17.85 5.81
CA VAL A 96 -6.07 17.40 4.40
C VAL A 96 -5.08 16.25 4.20
N ARG A 97 -5.55 15.20 3.51
CA ARG A 97 -4.75 14.05 3.10
C ARG A 97 -4.82 13.84 1.60
N ILE A 98 -3.66 13.60 1.00
CA ILE A 98 -3.50 13.12 -0.37
C ILE A 98 -3.24 11.61 -0.29
N TRP A 99 -3.95 10.83 -1.09
CA TRP A 99 -3.97 9.36 -1.03
C TRP A 99 -3.43 8.74 -2.31
N GLY A 100 -2.84 7.55 -2.23
CA GLY A 100 -2.55 6.76 -3.42
C GLY A 100 -1.33 5.87 -3.31
N LEU A 101 -0.59 5.76 -4.41
CA LEU A 101 0.52 4.83 -4.61
C LEU A 101 1.79 5.55 -5.06
N ASN A 102 2.95 5.07 -4.60
CA ASN A 102 4.25 5.36 -5.19
C ASN A 102 4.79 4.07 -5.82
N ALA A 103 5.28 4.14 -7.06
CA ALA A 103 5.78 3.01 -7.81
C ALA A 103 7.20 2.61 -7.41
N TRP A 104 7.56 1.36 -7.71
CA TRP A 104 8.92 0.87 -7.62
C TRP A 104 9.87 1.60 -8.57
N ASP A 105 9.42 1.84 -9.79
CA ASP A 105 10.14 2.46 -10.89
C ASP A 105 9.35 3.59 -11.55
N THR A 106 10.07 4.49 -12.21
CA THR A 106 9.58 5.76 -12.77
C THR A 106 8.88 5.60 -14.11
N ILE A 107 8.51 4.39 -14.52
CA ILE A 107 7.87 4.14 -15.82
C ILE A 107 6.68 3.23 -15.61
N ILE A 108 5.48 3.80 -15.77
CA ILE A 108 4.20 3.08 -15.68
C ILE A 108 3.55 3.10 -17.07
N PRO A 109 3.78 2.09 -17.93
CA PRO A 109 3.23 2.07 -19.28
C PRO A 109 1.69 2.12 -19.28
N GLY A 110 1.11 3.02 -20.07
CA GLY A 110 -0.33 3.10 -20.34
C GLY A 110 -1.17 3.81 -19.26
N ARG A 111 -0.56 4.35 -18.21
CA ARG A 111 -1.25 5.19 -17.21
C ARG A 111 -0.46 6.45 -16.95
N ILE A 112 -0.95 7.53 -17.55
CA ILE A 112 -0.49 8.92 -17.39
C ILE A 112 0.98 9.08 -17.85
N ASP A 113 1.32 10.32 -18.21
CA ASP A 113 2.35 10.79 -19.14
C ASP A 113 3.62 9.92 -19.33
N GLN A 114 3.83 9.43 -20.57
CA GLN A 114 5.04 8.70 -20.97
C GLN A 114 6.28 9.61 -21.14
N GLN A 115 6.13 10.94 -21.09
CA GLN A 115 7.22 11.90 -21.36
C GLN A 115 7.98 12.34 -20.10
N SER A 116 7.33 12.36 -18.93
CA SER A 116 7.90 12.86 -17.66
C SER A 116 8.36 11.75 -16.71
N GLY A 117 7.89 10.51 -16.89
CA GLY A 117 8.27 9.36 -16.07
C GLY A 117 7.55 9.37 -14.73
N ASP A 118 6.25 9.10 -14.75
CA ASP A 118 5.42 9.06 -13.54
C ASP A 118 5.89 7.96 -12.58
N ASP A 119 6.13 8.32 -11.31
CA ASP A 119 6.53 7.41 -10.23
C ASP A 119 5.52 7.34 -9.09
N ALA A 120 4.38 8.01 -9.22
CA ALA A 120 3.28 7.98 -8.28
C ALA A 120 1.91 8.15 -8.98
N TYR A 121 0.87 7.67 -8.32
CA TYR A 121 -0.51 8.09 -8.55
C TYR A 121 -1.07 8.50 -7.21
N LEU A 122 -1.03 9.80 -6.93
CA LEU A 122 -1.51 10.41 -5.70
C LEU A 122 -2.63 11.38 -6.06
N PHE A 123 -3.70 11.44 -5.26
CA PHE A 123 -4.80 12.35 -5.54
C PHE A 123 -5.37 12.98 -4.29
N LEU A 124 -5.80 14.23 -4.42
CA LEU A 124 -6.64 14.89 -3.43
C LEU A 124 -8.08 14.41 -3.66
N PRO A 125 -8.68 13.65 -2.71
CA PRO A 125 -10.01 13.12 -2.93
C PRO A 125 -11.06 14.22 -2.88
N ARG A 126 -12.17 14.05 -3.63
CA ARG A 126 -13.35 14.89 -3.44
C ARG A 126 -13.91 14.68 -2.04
N ILE A 127 -14.16 13.42 -1.67
CA ILE A 127 -14.70 13.04 -0.37
C ILE A 127 -13.88 11.91 0.25
N GLU A 128 -13.80 11.90 1.57
CA GLU A 128 -13.27 10.80 2.34
C GLU A 128 -14.15 10.55 3.56
N ILE A 129 -14.33 9.28 3.89
CA ILE A 129 -14.94 8.83 5.13
C ILE A 129 -13.84 8.18 5.93
N ARG A 130 -13.61 8.68 7.14
CA ARG A 130 -12.59 8.18 8.05
C ARG A 130 -13.25 7.55 9.25
N ARG A 131 -12.78 6.37 9.62
CA ARG A 131 -13.05 5.71 10.89
C ARG A 131 -11.76 5.76 11.69
N GLN A 132 -11.80 6.43 12.83
CA GLN A 132 -10.72 6.41 13.82
C GLN A 132 -11.28 5.77 15.08
N GLN A 133 -10.80 4.58 15.40
CA GLN A 133 -11.39 3.71 16.41
C GLN A 133 -12.89 3.49 16.14
N GLN A 134 -13.78 4.05 16.98
CA GLN A 134 -15.23 3.96 16.82
C GLN A 134 -15.86 5.20 16.19
N GLN A 135 -15.12 6.31 16.05
CA GLN A 135 -15.66 7.57 15.55
C GLN A 135 -15.57 7.63 14.02
N LEU A 136 -16.71 7.91 13.38
CA LEU A 136 -16.77 8.21 11.95
C LEU A 136 -16.78 9.72 11.70
N SER A 137 -16.08 10.15 10.66
CA SER A 137 -16.20 11.50 10.12
C SER A 137 -16.21 11.47 8.59
N VAL A 138 -16.98 12.39 8.02
CA VAL A 138 -17.00 12.64 6.58
C VAL A 138 -16.28 13.95 6.33
N HIS A 139 -15.37 13.93 5.37
CA HIS A 139 -14.62 15.10 4.95
C HIS A 139 -14.79 15.31 3.45
N ILE A 140 -14.87 16.57 3.03
CA ILE A 140 -14.94 16.97 1.62
C ILE A 140 -13.94 18.08 1.38
N ASN A 141 -13.22 17.97 0.28
CA ASN A 141 -12.33 19.01 -0.21
C ASN A 141 -13.06 19.81 -1.30
N LEU A 142 -12.81 21.11 -1.37
CA LEU A 142 -13.24 21.99 -2.45
C LEU A 142 -12.04 22.81 -2.93
N LEU A 143 -11.94 23.03 -4.24
CA LEU A 143 -10.83 23.75 -4.85
C LEU A 143 -11.32 24.90 -5.75
N GLY A 144 -11.19 26.12 -5.26
CA GLY A 144 -11.56 27.35 -5.93
C GLY A 144 -13.04 27.71 -5.78
N GLU A 145 -13.36 28.97 -6.04
CA GLU A 145 -14.67 29.55 -5.76
C GLU A 145 -15.83 28.94 -6.55
N LYS A 146 -15.54 28.33 -7.71
CA LYS A 146 -16.54 27.77 -8.61
C LYS A 146 -16.90 26.31 -8.30
N ASP A 147 -16.15 25.67 -7.40
CA ASP A 147 -16.24 24.24 -7.14
C ASP A 147 -17.40 23.85 -6.20
N ARG A 148 -18.07 24.84 -5.61
CA ARG A 148 -19.22 24.62 -4.72
C ARG A 148 -20.33 23.82 -5.41
N ASP A 149 -20.71 24.21 -6.61
CA ASP A 149 -21.87 23.63 -7.29
C ASP A 149 -21.56 22.20 -7.77
N ASP A 150 -20.30 21.93 -8.15
CA ASP A 150 -19.81 20.59 -8.45
C ASP A 150 -19.78 19.71 -7.20
N ALA A 151 -19.36 20.24 -6.04
CA ALA A 151 -19.39 19.54 -4.77
C ALA A 151 -20.83 19.21 -4.31
N LEU A 152 -21.78 20.13 -4.47
CA LEU A 152 -23.19 19.90 -4.17
C LEU A 152 -23.79 18.83 -5.08
N THR A 153 -23.49 18.91 -6.38
CA THR A 153 -23.90 17.89 -7.37
C THR A 153 -23.35 16.53 -6.99
N PHE A 154 -22.05 16.44 -6.67
CA PHE A 154 -21.40 15.22 -6.23
C PHE A 154 -22.05 14.64 -4.96
N LEU A 155 -22.31 15.45 -3.94
CA LEU A 155 -22.96 14.98 -2.71
C LEU A 155 -24.39 14.49 -2.95
N SER A 156 -25.12 15.09 -3.90
CA SER A 156 -26.50 14.72 -4.23
C SER A 156 -26.61 13.39 -4.99
N THR A 157 -25.53 12.94 -5.65
CA THR A 157 -25.47 11.72 -6.47
C THR A 157 -24.83 10.53 -5.75
N LEU A 158 -24.30 10.72 -4.53
CA LEU A 158 -23.74 9.63 -3.74
C LEU A 158 -24.77 8.54 -3.44
N ASN A 159 -24.34 7.30 -3.60
CA ASN A 159 -25.16 6.14 -3.32
C ASN A 159 -25.06 5.72 -1.86
N ASN A 160 -26.11 5.05 -1.37
CA ASN A 160 -26.08 4.36 -0.08
C ASN A 160 -25.15 3.15 -0.17
N GLU A 161 -24.74 2.59 0.97
CA GLU A 161 -23.99 1.34 0.99
C GLU A 161 -24.69 0.22 0.22
N LEU A 162 -23.87 -0.62 -0.42
CA LEU A 162 -24.31 -1.79 -1.16
C LEU A 162 -23.73 -3.04 -0.52
N GLU A 163 -24.54 -4.10 -0.43
CA GLU A 163 -24.05 -5.40 0.03
C GLU A 163 -23.01 -5.96 -0.96
N ILE A 164 -21.79 -6.17 -0.48
CA ILE A 164 -20.72 -6.74 -1.29
C ILE A 164 -20.98 -8.24 -1.42
N SER A 165 -21.45 -8.67 -2.58
CA SER A 165 -21.64 -10.09 -2.88
C SER A 165 -20.30 -10.85 -2.78
N PRO A 166 -20.32 -12.14 -2.39
CA PRO A 166 -19.13 -12.99 -2.39
C PRO A 166 -18.41 -13.03 -3.74
N LEU A 167 -17.14 -13.43 -3.72
CA LEU A 167 -16.38 -13.70 -4.94
C LEU A 167 -17.07 -14.81 -5.76
N SER A 168 -17.31 -14.53 -7.04
CA SER A 168 -18.03 -15.44 -7.94
C SER A 168 -17.26 -15.71 -9.25
N VAL A 169 -15.95 -15.43 -9.26
CA VAL A 169 -15.08 -15.63 -10.42
C VAL A 169 -14.21 -16.86 -10.22
N SER A 170 -13.95 -17.58 -11.31
CA SER A 170 -13.05 -18.74 -11.31
C SER A 170 -11.83 -18.48 -12.18
N VAL A 171 -10.69 -19.06 -11.80
CA VAL A 171 -9.46 -19.00 -12.60
C VAL A 171 -9.59 -19.97 -13.79
N ILE A 172 -9.46 -19.44 -15.01
CA ILE A 172 -9.42 -20.21 -16.27
C ILE A 172 -8.01 -20.70 -16.57
N SER A 173 -7.02 -19.82 -16.42
CA SER A 173 -5.63 -20.15 -16.74
C SER A 173 -4.65 -19.39 -15.87
N VAL A 174 -3.48 -19.99 -15.65
CA VAL A 174 -2.39 -19.44 -14.87
C VAL A 174 -1.16 -19.37 -15.75
N LYS A 175 -0.56 -18.18 -15.84
CA LYS A 175 0.71 -17.96 -16.53
C LYS A 175 1.71 -17.35 -15.55
N HIS A 176 2.83 -18.03 -15.34
CA HIS A 176 3.94 -17.49 -14.56
C HIS A 176 4.92 -16.76 -15.46
N SER A 177 5.45 -15.65 -14.97
CA SER A 177 6.56 -14.92 -15.61
C SER A 177 7.87 -15.73 -15.64
N LEU A 178 8.06 -16.60 -14.64
CA LEU A 178 9.14 -17.58 -14.55
C LEU A 178 8.55 -18.94 -14.14
N THR A 179 8.87 -20.01 -14.87
CA THR A 179 8.66 -21.39 -14.40
C THR A 179 9.58 -21.71 -13.22
N GLN A 180 9.38 -22.84 -12.55
CA GLN A 180 10.27 -23.26 -11.46
C GLN A 180 11.73 -23.39 -11.94
N ASP A 181 11.96 -24.02 -13.09
CA ASP A 181 13.30 -24.15 -13.66
C ASP A 181 13.92 -22.79 -14.01
N GLN A 182 13.13 -21.86 -14.57
CA GLN A 182 13.60 -20.51 -14.87
C GLN A 182 13.91 -19.71 -13.60
N TRP A 183 13.12 -19.89 -12.54
CA TRP A 183 13.39 -19.32 -11.22
C TRP A 183 14.67 -19.87 -10.62
N VAL A 184 14.89 -21.18 -10.69
CA VAL A 184 16.13 -21.81 -10.22
C VAL A 184 17.34 -21.21 -10.93
N ASN A 185 17.31 -21.16 -12.27
CA ASN A 185 18.40 -20.55 -13.04
C ASN A 185 18.62 -19.06 -12.69
N TYR A 186 17.53 -18.32 -12.45
CA TYR A 186 17.63 -16.92 -12.06
C TYR A 186 18.28 -16.74 -10.68
N LEU A 187 17.96 -17.62 -9.72
CA LEU A 187 18.55 -17.59 -8.39
C LEU A 187 19.98 -18.10 -8.36
N GLU A 188 20.33 -19.09 -9.17
CA GLU A 188 21.72 -19.54 -9.34
C GLU A 188 22.61 -18.41 -9.89
N LEU A 189 22.10 -17.62 -10.84
CA LEU A 189 22.79 -16.42 -11.31
C LEU A 189 22.97 -15.39 -10.18
N ALA A 190 21.91 -15.12 -9.40
CA ALA A 190 21.99 -14.19 -8.28
C ALA A 190 22.99 -14.65 -7.21
N LEU A 191 23.02 -15.95 -6.89
CA LEU A 191 23.97 -16.55 -5.96
C LEU A 191 25.40 -16.44 -6.47
N HIS A 192 25.62 -16.65 -7.77
CA HIS A 192 26.94 -16.45 -8.38
C HIS A 192 27.44 -15.00 -8.22
N GLU A 193 26.59 -14.01 -8.49
CA GLU A 193 26.92 -12.59 -8.29
C GLU A 193 27.21 -12.26 -6.81
N ILE A 194 26.51 -12.90 -5.87
CA ILE A 194 26.79 -12.79 -4.43
C ILE A 194 28.16 -13.39 -4.08
N GLU A 195 28.50 -14.56 -4.62
CA GLU A 195 29.81 -15.19 -4.41
C GLU A 195 30.96 -14.35 -4.98
N GLN A 196 30.73 -13.63 -6.09
CA GLN A 196 31.70 -12.68 -6.65
C GLN A 196 31.79 -11.35 -5.86
N GLY A 197 30.89 -11.12 -4.89
CA GLY A 197 30.85 -9.90 -4.10
C GLY A 197 30.22 -8.71 -4.82
N THR A 198 29.47 -8.94 -5.90
CA THR A 198 28.77 -7.86 -6.65
C THR A 198 27.69 -7.20 -5.77
N PHE A 199 26.95 -8.01 -5.00
CA PHE A 199 26.02 -7.56 -3.97
C PHE A 199 25.90 -8.63 -2.87
N GLU A 200 25.49 -8.23 -1.67
CA GLU A 200 25.31 -9.13 -0.51
C GLU A 200 23.90 -9.76 -0.49
N LYS A 201 22.92 -9.03 -1.02
CA LYS A 201 21.51 -9.44 -1.08
C LYS A 201 20.86 -8.93 -2.35
N VAL A 202 19.97 -9.72 -2.94
CA VAL A 202 19.00 -9.28 -3.95
C VAL A 202 17.66 -9.93 -3.71
N VAL A 203 16.57 -9.29 -4.12
CA VAL A 203 15.21 -9.80 -3.90
C VAL A 203 14.52 -10.03 -5.25
N PRO A 204 14.78 -11.16 -5.93
CA PRO A 204 14.03 -11.58 -7.11
C PRO A 204 12.53 -11.70 -6.86
N ALA A 205 11.73 -11.43 -7.88
CA ALA A 205 10.29 -11.59 -7.83
C ALA A 205 9.75 -12.38 -9.02
N ARG A 206 8.50 -12.83 -8.87
CA ARG A 206 7.73 -13.55 -9.88
C ARG A 206 6.32 -12.97 -9.93
N ALA A 207 5.90 -12.58 -11.14
CA ALA A 207 4.51 -12.30 -11.46
C ALA A 207 3.77 -13.58 -11.86
N THR A 208 2.56 -13.77 -11.32
CA THR A 208 1.62 -14.85 -11.67
C THR A 208 0.33 -14.23 -12.19
N CYS A 209 0.09 -14.37 -13.49
CA CYS A 209 -1.06 -13.85 -14.19
C CYS A 209 -2.19 -14.88 -14.19
N LEU A 210 -3.33 -14.51 -13.63
CA LEU A 210 -4.54 -15.32 -13.57
C LEU A 210 -5.56 -14.75 -14.54
N THR A 211 -5.95 -15.52 -15.56
CA THR A 211 -7.09 -15.18 -16.41
C THR A 211 -8.36 -15.71 -15.77
N LEU A 212 -9.37 -14.86 -15.60
CA LEU A 212 -10.61 -15.15 -14.90
C LEU A 212 -11.75 -15.33 -15.89
N ASP A 213 -12.80 -16.05 -15.50
CA ASP A 213 -13.95 -16.31 -16.37
C ASP A 213 -14.95 -15.17 -16.48
N ASN A 214 -14.86 -14.19 -15.57
CA ASN A 214 -15.63 -12.96 -15.57
C ASN A 214 -14.78 -11.84 -14.96
N PRO A 215 -15.08 -10.56 -15.26
CA PRO A 215 -14.41 -9.43 -14.61
C PRO A 215 -14.52 -9.49 -13.08
N LEU A 216 -13.38 -9.40 -12.41
CA LEU A 216 -13.31 -9.37 -10.95
C LEU A 216 -13.54 -7.94 -10.47
N LYS A 217 -14.45 -7.73 -9.51
CA LYS A 217 -14.56 -6.42 -8.86
C LYS A 217 -13.50 -6.29 -7.76
N ALA A 218 -12.67 -5.27 -7.86
CA ALA A 218 -11.60 -4.97 -6.89
C ALA A 218 -12.10 -4.96 -5.43
N ILE A 219 -13.27 -4.38 -5.18
CA ILE A 219 -13.85 -4.30 -3.84
C ILE A 219 -14.25 -5.68 -3.27
N GLN A 220 -14.75 -6.59 -4.10
CA GLN A 220 -15.06 -7.96 -3.65
C GLN A 220 -13.78 -8.69 -3.25
N PHE A 221 -12.71 -8.51 -4.04
CA PHE A 221 -11.41 -9.09 -3.74
C PHE A 221 -10.78 -8.49 -2.48
N MET A 222 -10.84 -7.17 -2.33
CA MET A 222 -10.34 -6.47 -1.13
C MET A 222 -11.09 -6.93 0.13
N LYS A 223 -12.42 -7.03 0.07
CA LYS A 223 -13.21 -7.56 1.18
C LYS A 223 -12.79 -8.99 1.54
N ALA A 224 -12.72 -9.89 0.55
CA ALA A 224 -12.32 -11.28 0.79
C ALA A 224 -10.92 -11.39 1.41
N SER A 225 -9.98 -10.54 0.97
CA SER A 225 -8.63 -10.50 1.53
C SER A 225 -8.62 -9.99 2.97
N ARG A 226 -9.34 -8.89 3.25
CA ARG A 226 -9.47 -8.34 4.61
C ARG A 226 -10.05 -9.33 5.61
N ASP A 227 -11.02 -10.12 5.18
CA ASP A 227 -11.70 -11.08 6.06
C ASP A 227 -10.77 -12.23 6.53
N VAL A 228 -9.60 -12.45 5.92
CA VAL A 228 -8.69 -13.56 6.26
C VAL A 228 -7.23 -13.17 6.48
N ASN A 229 -6.76 -12.06 5.91
CA ASN A 229 -5.36 -11.62 5.99
C ASN A 229 -5.18 -10.57 7.10
N HIS A 230 -5.36 -10.99 8.35
CA HIS A 230 -5.21 -10.13 9.54
C HIS A 230 -3.77 -9.62 9.73
N HIS A 231 -3.63 -8.56 10.54
CA HIS A 231 -2.35 -7.88 10.81
C HIS A 231 -1.68 -7.32 9.55
N CYS A 232 -2.47 -6.93 8.56
CA CYS A 232 -2.02 -6.32 7.33
C CYS A 232 -2.68 -4.96 7.10
N TYR A 233 -1.91 -4.03 6.55
CA TYR A 233 -2.46 -2.89 5.85
C TYR A 233 -3.25 -3.39 4.66
N HIS A 234 -4.53 -3.05 4.60
CA HIS A 234 -5.35 -3.32 3.43
C HIS A 234 -5.45 -2.06 2.60
N TYR A 235 -5.04 -2.12 1.34
CA TYR A 235 -5.14 -0.99 0.44
C TYR A 235 -5.70 -1.42 -0.91
N MET A 236 -6.52 -0.55 -1.50
CA MET A 236 -7.02 -0.70 -2.85
C MET A 236 -7.08 0.68 -3.50
N LEU A 237 -6.44 0.83 -4.65
CA LEU A 237 -6.68 1.94 -5.56
C LEU A 237 -7.40 1.38 -6.81
N ALA A 238 -8.69 1.67 -6.95
CA ALA A 238 -9.41 1.43 -8.20
C ALA A 238 -9.33 2.70 -9.06
N PHE A 239 -8.68 2.59 -10.20
CA PHE A 239 -8.57 3.68 -11.18
C PHE A 239 -9.83 3.78 -12.04
N SER A 240 -10.48 2.64 -12.28
CA SER A 240 -11.71 2.49 -13.07
C SER A 240 -12.47 1.25 -12.57
N PRO A 241 -13.67 0.95 -13.08
CA PRO A 241 -14.39 -0.27 -12.73
C PRO A 241 -13.64 -1.59 -13.02
N SER A 242 -12.72 -1.60 -13.98
CA SER A 242 -11.97 -2.80 -14.41
C SER A 242 -10.47 -2.73 -14.10
N ASP A 243 -10.01 -1.66 -13.45
CA ASP A 243 -8.60 -1.44 -13.21
C ASP A 243 -8.32 -1.08 -11.75
N ALA A 244 -7.52 -1.89 -11.09
CA ALA A 244 -7.15 -1.63 -9.70
C ALA A 244 -5.80 -2.20 -9.31
N PHE A 245 -5.21 -1.63 -8.26
CA PHE A 245 -4.10 -2.23 -7.52
C PHE A 245 -4.52 -2.44 -6.08
N ILE A 246 -4.33 -3.66 -5.57
CA ILE A 246 -4.88 -4.12 -4.29
C ILE A 246 -3.79 -4.85 -3.51
N GLY A 247 -3.73 -4.72 -2.19
CA GLY A 247 -2.83 -5.53 -1.38
C GLY A 247 -3.21 -5.64 0.08
N SER A 248 -2.57 -6.59 0.76
CA SER A 248 -2.68 -6.83 2.20
C SER A 248 -1.29 -7.00 2.79
N SER A 249 -0.58 -5.89 2.95
CA SER A 249 0.84 -5.85 3.32
C SER A 249 1.02 -5.82 4.83
N PRO A 250 1.88 -6.66 5.42
CA PRO A 250 2.23 -6.56 6.84
C PRO A 250 3.21 -5.41 7.14
N GLU A 251 3.85 -4.84 6.12
CA GLU A 251 5.05 -4.03 6.24
C GLU A 251 4.76 -2.53 6.12
N ARG A 252 5.15 -1.78 7.15
CA ARG A 252 5.18 -0.31 7.12
C ARG A 252 6.44 0.13 6.38
N LEU A 253 6.30 1.01 5.39
CA LEU A 253 7.45 1.74 4.84
C LEU A 253 7.87 2.82 5.85
N TYR A 254 6.94 3.74 6.15
CA TYR A 254 7.09 4.66 7.27
C TYR A 254 5.75 5.20 7.76
N TYR A 255 5.73 5.65 9.00
CA TYR A 255 4.74 6.54 9.57
C TYR A 255 5.47 7.77 10.11
N ARG A 256 4.99 8.95 9.74
CA ARG A 256 5.48 10.23 10.22
C ARG A 256 4.36 10.90 11.01
N ASP A 257 4.65 11.21 12.26
CA ASP A 257 3.84 12.06 13.14
C ASP A 257 4.64 13.31 13.47
N GLU A 258 4.32 14.41 12.79
CA GLU A 258 5.13 15.63 12.74
C GLU A 258 6.58 15.30 12.38
N LYS A 259 7.50 15.37 13.36
CA LYS A 259 8.92 15.01 13.23
C LYS A 259 9.25 13.59 13.70
N GLN A 260 8.34 12.88 14.35
CA GLN A 260 8.57 11.49 14.74
C GLN A 260 8.41 10.58 13.53
N LEU A 261 9.46 9.81 13.22
CA LEU A 261 9.46 8.82 12.17
C LEU A 261 9.49 7.42 12.78
N TYR A 262 8.62 6.56 12.27
CA TYR A 262 8.55 5.14 12.61
C TYR A 262 8.64 4.32 11.33
N THR A 263 9.55 3.36 11.30
CA THR A 263 9.72 2.36 10.23
C THR A 263 10.07 1.02 10.89
N GLU A 264 10.34 -0.01 10.09
CA GLU A 264 10.65 -1.34 10.59
C GLU A 264 11.48 -2.13 9.58
N ALA A 265 12.34 -3.01 10.11
CA ALA A 265 12.99 -4.05 9.33
C ALA A 265 12.17 -5.33 9.43
N LEU A 266 11.40 -5.66 8.38
CA LEU A 266 10.60 -6.87 8.28
C LEU A 266 11.22 -7.84 7.27
N ALA A 267 12.09 -8.73 7.74
CA ALA A 267 12.82 -9.68 6.91
C ALA A 267 13.23 -10.91 7.73
N GLY A 268 13.40 -12.04 7.07
CA GLY A 268 13.43 -13.37 7.68
C GLY A 268 12.03 -13.97 7.75
N THR A 269 11.85 -15.17 7.20
CA THR A 269 10.54 -15.78 6.96
C THR A 269 10.52 -17.24 7.36
N VAL A 270 9.41 -17.68 7.97
CA VAL A 270 9.07 -19.09 8.13
C VAL A 270 7.59 -19.30 7.79
N ALA A 271 7.19 -20.53 7.48
CA ALA A 271 5.78 -20.87 7.32
C ALA A 271 4.98 -20.61 8.62
N SER A 272 3.70 -20.27 8.47
CA SER A 272 2.74 -20.27 9.57
C SER A 272 2.03 -21.61 9.66
N SER A 273 1.35 -21.87 10.77
CA SER A 273 0.49 -23.05 10.96
C SER A 273 -0.83 -22.64 11.60
N GLU A 274 -1.90 -23.35 11.29
CA GLU A 274 -3.18 -23.25 12.01
C GLU A 274 -3.09 -23.86 13.42
N ASN A 275 -2.11 -24.76 13.64
CA ASN A 275 -1.80 -25.28 14.96
C ASN A 275 -0.93 -24.27 15.72
N GLU A 276 -1.48 -23.72 16.80
CA GLU A 276 -0.82 -22.72 17.66
C GLU A 276 0.54 -23.18 18.21
N GLN A 277 0.67 -24.44 18.61
CA GLN A 277 1.90 -24.97 19.17
C GLN A 277 2.99 -25.08 18.10
N GLN A 278 2.64 -25.61 16.92
CA GLN A 278 3.56 -25.70 15.80
C GLN A 278 3.98 -24.31 15.30
N ALA A 279 3.05 -23.35 15.25
CA ALA A 279 3.35 -21.98 14.86
C ALA A 279 4.35 -21.32 15.82
N ARG A 280 4.21 -21.55 17.14
CA ARG A 280 5.16 -21.07 18.15
C ARG A 280 6.54 -21.71 18.01
N GLU A 281 6.61 -23.03 17.80
CA GLU A 281 7.88 -23.73 17.57
C GLU A 281 8.62 -23.19 16.34
N LEU A 282 7.90 -22.89 15.25
CA LEU A 282 8.46 -22.27 14.05
C LEU A 282 8.92 -20.82 14.31
N ALA A 283 8.18 -20.06 15.12
CA ALA A 283 8.57 -18.71 15.53
C ALA A 283 9.82 -18.72 16.41
N ASP A 284 9.91 -19.64 17.37
CA ASP A 284 11.08 -19.83 18.23
C ASP A 284 12.30 -20.26 17.41
N TRP A 285 12.11 -21.14 16.42
CA TRP A 285 13.16 -21.48 15.46
C TRP A 285 13.61 -20.24 14.68
N LEU A 286 12.68 -19.44 14.14
CA LEU A 286 12.99 -18.23 13.37
C LEU A 286 13.78 -17.22 14.20
N MET A 287 13.43 -17.04 15.48
CA MET A 287 14.14 -16.16 16.41
C MET A 287 15.57 -16.61 16.68
N ASN A 288 15.87 -17.90 16.59
CA ASN A 288 17.20 -18.45 16.88
C ASN A 288 18.01 -18.80 15.62
N ASP A 289 17.39 -18.75 14.43
CA ASP A 289 18.05 -19.07 13.17
C ASP A 289 19.03 -17.96 12.74
N LYS A 290 20.30 -18.33 12.57
CA LYS A 290 21.38 -17.39 12.28
C LYS A 290 21.24 -16.74 10.90
N LYS A 291 20.74 -17.48 9.88
CA LYS A 291 20.54 -16.95 8.53
C LYS A 291 19.48 -15.84 8.56
N ASN A 292 18.32 -16.12 9.14
CA ASN A 292 17.22 -15.16 9.21
C ASN A 292 17.54 -13.96 10.11
N GLN A 293 18.25 -14.16 11.23
CA GLN A 293 18.72 -13.05 12.06
C GLN A 293 19.68 -12.14 11.30
N HIS A 294 20.63 -12.71 10.55
CA HIS A 294 21.55 -11.94 9.71
C HIS A 294 20.80 -11.20 8.61
N GLU A 295 19.88 -11.86 7.91
CA GLU A 295 19.07 -11.22 6.86
C GLU A 295 18.29 -10.00 7.39
N ASN A 296 17.72 -10.11 8.59
CA ASN A 296 17.01 -9.00 9.22
C ASN A 296 17.95 -7.85 9.61
N LEU A 297 19.11 -8.15 10.20
CA LEU A 297 20.10 -7.14 10.59
C LEU A 297 20.67 -6.39 9.38
N VAL A 298 20.86 -7.06 8.24
CA VAL A 298 21.25 -6.39 6.98
C VAL A 298 20.21 -5.34 6.56
N VAL A 299 18.92 -5.59 6.78
CA VAL A 299 17.85 -4.61 6.51
C VAL A 299 17.87 -3.48 7.54
N VAL A 300 18.10 -3.79 8.83
CA VAL A 300 18.26 -2.76 9.88
C VAL A 300 19.40 -1.81 9.54
N ASP A 301 20.56 -2.35 9.17
CA ASP A 301 21.76 -1.58 8.88
C ASP A 301 21.56 -0.67 7.65
N ASP A 302 20.94 -1.16 6.57
CA ASP A 302 20.58 -0.32 5.41
C ASP A 302 19.62 0.81 5.81
N ILE A 303 18.56 0.52 6.58
CA ILE A 303 17.62 1.56 7.03
C ILE A 303 18.35 2.60 7.89
N CYS A 304 19.15 2.17 8.85
CA CYS A 304 19.89 3.07 9.74
C CYS A 304 20.84 3.96 8.94
N GLN A 305 21.62 3.37 8.02
CA GLN A 305 22.53 4.11 7.15
C GLN A 305 21.79 5.13 6.28
N ARG A 306 20.62 4.77 5.74
CA ARG A 306 19.82 5.65 4.87
C ARG A 306 19.19 6.81 5.61
N LEU A 307 18.87 6.63 6.88
CA LEU A 307 18.32 7.69 7.73
C LEU A 307 19.40 8.65 8.27
N GLN A 308 20.69 8.27 8.21
CA GLN A 308 21.78 9.16 8.62
C GLN A 308 21.71 10.52 7.89
N GLY A 309 21.86 11.60 8.67
CA GLY A 309 21.77 12.97 8.17
C GLY A 309 20.36 13.47 7.86
N GLY A 310 19.32 12.64 8.03
CA GLY A 310 17.90 13.06 8.00
C GLY A 310 17.21 12.98 9.37
N ILE A 311 17.86 12.37 10.36
CA ILE A 311 17.31 12.06 11.69
C ILE A 311 18.33 12.41 12.78
N GLU A 312 17.86 12.92 13.93
CA GLU A 312 18.70 13.33 15.07
C GLU A 312 19.24 12.15 15.89
N GLY A 313 18.52 11.02 15.90
CA GLY A 313 18.87 9.79 16.60
C GLY A 313 18.00 8.63 16.12
N ILE A 314 18.51 7.41 16.22
CA ILE A 314 17.83 6.19 15.76
C ILE A 314 17.83 5.18 16.91
N ASP A 315 16.65 4.71 17.26
CA ASP A 315 16.43 3.63 18.20
C ASP A 315 15.90 2.41 17.46
N VAL A 316 16.51 1.25 17.72
CA VAL A 316 16.11 -0.04 17.14
C VAL A 316 15.62 -0.95 18.26
N SER A 317 14.42 -1.49 18.13
CA SER A 317 13.87 -2.42 19.13
C SER A 317 14.58 -3.77 19.08
N PRO A 318 14.47 -4.58 20.15
CA PRO A 318 14.69 -6.02 20.05
C PRO A 318 13.82 -6.63 18.93
N ALA A 319 14.24 -7.80 18.45
CA ALA A 319 13.49 -8.52 17.44
C ALA A 319 12.22 -9.14 18.04
N ASP A 320 11.14 -9.14 17.28
CA ASP A 320 9.92 -9.91 17.55
C ASP A 320 9.45 -10.67 16.31
N VAL A 321 8.44 -11.53 16.48
CA VAL A 321 7.83 -12.27 15.37
C VAL A 321 6.40 -11.80 15.17
N ILE A 322 6.09 -11.36 13.94
CA ILE A 322 4.71 -11.14 13.50
C ILE A 322 4.20 -12.38 12.77
N ARG A 323 3.11 -12.95 13.28
CA ARG A 323 2.45 -14.10 12.67
C ARG A 323 1.33 -13.64 11.74
N LEU A 324 1.41 -14.08 10.49
CA LEU A 324 0.38 -13.86 9.47
C LEU A 324 -0.29 -15.20 9.12
N ARG A 325 -1.31 -15.15 8.27
CA ARG A 325 -2.11 -16.32 7.87
C ARG A 325 -1.28 -17.47 7.30
N LYS A 326 -0.28 -17.19 6.46
CA LYS A 326 0.52 -18.22 5.75
C LYS A 326 2.01 -18.22 6.11
N VAL A 327 2.51 -17.12 6.66
CA VAL A 327 3.93 -16.94 6.99
C VAL A 327 4.08 -16.21 8.32
N GLN A 328 5.26 -16.28 8.92
CA GLN A 328 5.67 -15.46 10.05
C GLN A 328 6.95 -14.73 9.67
N HIS A 329 7.11 -13.51 10.16
CA HIS A 329 8.26 -12.67 9.86
C HIS A 329 8.96 -12.20 11.12
N LEU A 330 10.29 -12.15 11.06
CA LEU A 330 11.10 -11.47 12.05
C LEU A 330 11.04 -9.96 11.79
N ARG A 331 10.82 -9.18 12.86
CA ARG A 331 10.64 -7.74 12.78
C ARG A 331 11.46 -7.01 13.84
N ARG A 332 11.98 -5.85 13.49
CA ARG A 332 12.54 -4.86 14.42
C ARG A 332 11.97 -3.49 14.10
N TYR A 333 11.40 -2.82 15.08
CA TYR A 333 10.95 -1.44 14.94
C TYR A 333 12.15 -0.50 14.95
N ILE A 334 12.09 0.53 14.11
CA ILE A 334 13.11 1.56 14.02
C ILE A 334 12.38 2.90 14.12
N HIS A 335 12.77 3.74 15.06
CA HIS A 335 12.17 5.07 15.20
C HIS A 335 13.19 6.13 15.54
N GLY A 336 12.81 7.38 15.33
CA GLY A 336 13.62 8.53 15.67
C GLY A 336 12.99 9.84 15.22
N LYS A 337 13.69 10.94 15.49
CA LYS A 337 13.19 12.29 15.20
C LYS A 337 13.85 12.89 13.96
N LEU A 338 13.06 13.17 12.94
CA LEU A 338 13.48 13.84 11.72
C LEU A 338 14.04 15.24 12.01
N ILE A 339 15.06 15.63 11.24
CA ILE A 339 15.56 17.00 11.22
C ILE A 339 14.48 17.93 10.65
N ASP A 340 13.90 17.55 9.51
CA ASP A 340 12.84 18.28 8.80
C ASP A 340 11.64 17.38 8.50
N THR A 341 10.44 17.96 8.47
CA THR A 341 9.19 17.27 8.12
C THR A 341 9.04 17.19 6.60
N ASP A 342 9.77 16.28 5.96
CA ASP A 342 9.83 16.11 4.51
C ASP A 342 9.53 14.66 4.08
N ASP A 343 8.32 14.44 3.57
CA ASP A 343 7.86 13.14 3.05
C ASP A 343 8.59 12.72 1.77
N VAL A 344 9.12 13.68 0.99
CA VAL A 344 9.89 13.40 -0.22
C VAL A 344 11.24 12.79 0.17
N ASP A 345 11.90 13.35 1.18
CA ASP A 345 13.16 12.81 1.72
C ASP A 345 12.93 11.45 2.42
N CYS A 346 11.84 11.31 3.18
CA CYS A 346 11.47 10.03 3.80
C CYS A 346 11.30 8.92 2.73
N LEU A 347 10.50 9.19 1.69
CA LEU A 347 10.29 8.23 0.60
C LEU A 347 11.61 7.90 -0.12
N LYS A 348 12.42 8.91 -0.46
CA LYS A 348 13.69 8.72 -1.15
C LYS A 348 14.70 7.88 -0.36
N ARG A 349 14.73 8.03 0.97
CA ARG A 349 15.64 7.27 1.84
C ARG A 349 15.19 5.83 1.98
N LEU A 350 13.90 5.60 2.19
CA LEU A 350 13.36 4.31 2.58
C LEU A 350 12.93 3.44 1.38
N GLN A 351 12.47 4.03 0.27
CA GLN A 351 12.04 3.29 -0.92
C GLN A 351 13.12 3.24 -2.01
N PRO A 352 13.35 2.08 -2.65
CA PRO A 352 12.91 0.75 -2.23
C PRO A 352 13.71 0.24 -1.03
N THR A 353 13.10 -0.53 -0.12
CA THR A 353 13.82 -1.06 1.05
C THR A 353 14.79 -2.18 0.64
N ALA A 354 15.81 -2.47 1.46
CA ALA A 354 16.64 -3.66 1.27
C ALA A 354 15.85 -4.98 1.38
N ALA A 355 14.69 -4.99 2.04
CA ALA A 355 13.81 -6.16 2.14
C ALA A 355 13.10 -6.50 0.81
N VAL A 356 12.97 -5.53 -0.10
CA VAL A 356 12.31 -5.71 -1.39
C VAL A 356 13.23 -5.52 -2.61
N CYS A 357 14.43 -4.95 -2.41
CA CYS A 357 15.43 -4.72 -3.46
C CYS A 357 16.67 -5.61 -3.28
N GLY A 358 17.39 -5.40 -2.17
CA GLY A 358 18.71 -5.94 -1.96
C GLY A 358 19.73 -4.89 -1.53
N LEU A 359 20.97 -5.32 -1.34
CA LEU A 359 22.07 -4.52 -0.83
C LEU A 359 23.40 -4.95 -1.51
N PRO A 360 24.21 -4.02 -2.04
CA PRO A 360 23.95 -2.58 -2.19
C PRO A 360 22.80 -2.27 -3.15
N ARG A 361 21.90 -1.38 -2.74
CA ARG A 361 20.61 -1.11 -3.42
C ARG A 361 20.74 -0.79 -4.91
N THR A 362 21.71 0.04 -5.30
CA THR A 362 21.89 0.44 -6.70
C THR A 362 22.24 -0.76 -7.59
N VAL A 363 23.13 -1.63 -7.12
CA VAL A 363 23.60 -2.80 -7.87
C VAL A 363 22.51 -3.86 -7.91
N ALA A 364 21.87 -4.15 -6.78
CA ALA A 364 20.73 -5.07 -6.70
C ALA A 364 19.56 -4.62 -7.59
N ARG A 365 19.25 -3.31 -7.61
CA ARG A 365 18.22 -2.75 -8.49
C ARG A 365 18.56 -2.88 -9.97
N ALA A 366 19.83 -2.67 -10.35
CA ALA A 366 20.28 -2.86 -11.73
C ALA A 366 20.14 -4.33 -12.16
N PHE A 367 20.55 -5.26 -11.31
CA PHE A 367 20.38 -6.70 -11.54
C PHE A 367 18.90 -7.07 -11.74
N ILE A 368 18.01 -6.58 -10.87
CA ILE A 368 16.55 -6.77 -11.00
C ILE A 368 16.05 -6.23 -12.34
N HIS A 369 16.41 -5.00 -12.71
CA HIS A 369 15.96 -4.41 -13.98
C HIS A 369 16.46 -5.17 -15.22
N GLN A 370 17.64 -5.78 -15.14
CA GLN A 370 18.24 -6.52 -16.24
C GLN A 370 17.65 -7.93 -16.40
N HIS A 371 17.32 -8.60 -15.29
CA HIS A 371 17.03 -10.02 -15.30
C HIS A 371 15.56 -10.38 -15.00
N GLU A 372 14.77 -9.51 -14.36
CA GLU A 372 13.34 -9.80 -14.18
C GLU A 372 12.57 -9.68 -15.51
N PRO A 373 11.79 -10.70 -15.90
CA PRO A 373 11.08 -10.72 -17.19
C PRO A 373 9.78 -9.90 -17.18
N PHE A 374 9.57 -9.06 -16.16
CA PHE A 374 8.39 -8.20 -16.02
C PHE A 374 8.77 -6.88 -15.33
N LYS A 375 7.86 -5.90 -15.38
CA LYS A 375 8.00 -4.62 -14.65
C LYS A 375 7.20 -4.69 -13.36
N ARG A 376 7.80 -4.23 -12.25
CA ARG A 376 7.14 -4.25 -10.94
C ARG A 376 6.02 -3.22 -10.83
N ARG A 377 6.15 -2.06 -11.50
CA ARG A 377 5.17 -0.97 -11.43
C ARG A 377 4.89 -0.63 -9.96
N TRP A 378 3.66 -0.85 -9.47
CA TRP A 378 3.25 -0.60 -8.09
C TRP A 378 3.77 -1.63 -7.08
N TYR A 379 4.09 -2.87 -7.51
CA TYR A 379 4.60 -3.90 -6.61
C TYR A 379 5.94 -3.50 -6.01
N ALA A 380 6.09 -3.69 -4.71
CA ALA A 380 7.24 -3.29 -3.90
C ALA A 380 7.49 -1.77 -3.83
N GLY A 381 6.60 -0.94 -4.38
CA GLY A 381 6.50 0.49 -4.10
C GLY A 381 5.86 0.75 -2.73
N SER A 382 4.96 1.74 -2.64
CA SER A 382 4.20 1.99 -1.42
C SER A 382 2.78 2.47 -1.66
N ALA A 383 1.92 2.29 -0.65
CA ALA A 383 0.52 2.68 -0.65
C ALA A 383 0.13 3.37 0.66
N GLY A 384 -0.59 4.48 0.60
CA GLY A 384 -0.95 5.23 1.81
C GLY A 384 -1.33 6.67 1.55
N TYR A 385 -0.96 7.56 2.48
CA TYR A 385 -1.27 8.98 2.42
C TYR A 385 -0.16 9.89 2.93
N LEU A 386 -0.22 11.15 2.50
CA LEU A 386 0.53 12.25 3.08
C LEU A 386 -0.40 13.44 3.39
N GLY A 387 -0.12 14.09 4.51
CA GLY A 387 -0.68 15.37 4.94
C GLY A 387 0.43 16.24 5.53
N LEU A 388 0.09 17.46 5.97
CA LEU A 388 1.08 18.38 6.54
C LEU A 388 1.74 17.79 7.79
N SER A 389 0.92 17.41 8.78
CA SER A 389 1.40 16.89 10.07
C SER A 389 1.67 15.39 10.04
N HIS A 390 0.87 14.60 9.33
CA HIS A 390 0.98 13.13 9.35
C HIS A 390 1.12 12.54 7.96
N ALA A 391 1.87 11.45 7.83
CA ALA A 391 1.92 10.64 6.63
C ALA A 391 2.13 9.17 7.02
N GLU A 392 1.51 8.25 6.30
CA GLU A 392 1.75 6.82 6.50
C GLU A 392 1.71 6.09 5.17
N PHE A 393 2.73 5.28 4.93
CA PHE A 393 2.86 4.44 3.76
C PHE A 393 3.23 3.02 4.17
N ALA A 394 2.49 2.03 3.66
CA ALA A 394 2.86 0.63 3.69
C ALA A 394 3.68 0.26 2.45
N VAL A 395 4.59 -0.71 2.56
CA VAL A 395 5.28 -1.26 1.38
C VAL A 395 4.25 -2.06 0.58
N SER A 396 4.22 -1.88 -0.74
CA SER A 396 3.23 -2.51 -1.62
C SER A 396 3.52 -4.00 -1.87
N LEU A 397 3.33 -4.84 -0.85
CA LEU A 397 3.53 -6.29 -0.86
C LEU A 397 2.20 -7.04 -0.76
N ARG A 398 2.26 -8.37 -1.01
CA ARG A 398 1.08 -9.26 -0.95
C ARG A 398 -0.08 -8.64 -1.75
N CYS A 399 0.23 -8.31 -3.00
CA CYS A 399 -0.60 -7.43 -3.81
C CYS A 399 -0.87 -8.04 -5.18
N GLY A 400 -1.86 -7.47 -5.86
CA GLY A 400 -2.22 -7.79 -7.22
C GLY A 400 -2.63 -6.57 -8.02
N GLU A 401 -2.34 -6.60 -9.32
CA GLU A 401 -2.81 -5.65 -10.31
C GLU A 401 -3.92 -6.30 -11.13
N LEU A 402 -5.10 -5.70 -11.09
CA LEU A 402 -6.28 -6.09 -11.82
C LEU A 402 -6.39 -5.23 -13.08
N HIS A 403 -6.55 -5.88 -14.21
CA HIS A 403 -6.86 -5.27 -15.49
C HIS A 403 -7.87 -6.16 -16.23
N ASP A 404 -9.10 -5.65 -16.39
CA ASP A 404 -10.22 -6.37 -16.99
C ASP A 404 -10.51 -7.74 -16.32
N ASP A 405 -10.28 -8.83 -17.04
CA ASP A 405 -10.46 -10.21 -16.58
C ASP A 405 -9.17 -10.86 -16.06
N THR A 406 -8.10 -10.06 -15.90
CA THR A 406 -6.77 -10.54 -15.56
C THR A 406 -6.31 -9.99 -14.22
N LEU A 407 -5.94 -10.89 -13.30
CA LEU A 407 -5.30 -10.54 -12.02
C LEU A 407 -3.85 -11.00 -12.02
N THR A 408 -2.91 -10.06 -11.94
CA THR A 408 -1.49 -10.37 -11.79
C THR A 408 -1.08 -10.27 -10.32
N LEU A 409 -0.69 -11.39 -9.73
CA LEU A 409 -0.17 -11.48 -8.35
C LEU A 409 1.35 -11.44 -8.33
N TYR A 410 1.92 -10.77 -7.32
CA TYR A 410 3.37 -10.63 -7.18
C TYR A 410 3.88 -11.23 -5.87
N ALA A 411 5.00 -11.94 -5.95
CA ALA A 411 5.74 -12.43 -4.78
C ALA A 411 7.24 -12.45 -5.07
N GLY A 412 8.06 -12.16 -4.06
CA GLY A 412 9.52 -12.22 -4.15
C GLY A 412 10.14 -12.76 -2.88
N ALA A 413 11.39 -13.18 -2.98
CA ALA A 413 12.17 -13.82 -1.93
C ALA A 413 13.57 -13.19 -1.83
N GLY A 414 14.05 -12.98 -0.60
CA GLY A 414 15.35 -12.38 -0.36
C GLY A 414 16.45 -13.41 -0.50
N VAL A 415 17.32 -13.25 -1.49
CA VAL A 415 18.43 -14.15 -1.76
C VAL A 415 19.69 -13.58 -1.13
N VAL A 416 20.31 -14.38 -0.27
CA VAL A 416 21.61 -14.13 0.38
C VAL A 416 22.52 -15.34 0.18
N ALA A 417 23.79 -15.22 0.57
CA ALA A 417 24.70 -16.37 0.57
C ALA A 417 24.11 -17.56 1.34
N GLY A 418 24.07 -18.74 0.71
CA GLY A 418 23.49 -19.95 1.28
C GLY A 418 21.97 -20.12 1.09
N SER A 419 21.29 -19.24 0.36
CA SER A 419 19.90 -19.47 -0.07
C SER A 419 19.80 -20.69 -0.99
N SER A 420 18.69 -21.43 -0.87
CA SER A 420 18.39 -22.60 -1.72
C SER A 420 17.28 -22.24 -2.72
N PRO A 421 17.53 -22.29 -4.03
CA PRO A 421 16.54 -21.86 -5.03
C PRO A 421 15.16 -22.51 -4.91
N LEU A 422 15.11 -23.79 -4.53
CA LEU A 422 13.86 -24.52 -4.31
C LEU A 422 13.13 -24.06 -3.04
N GLN A 423 13.85 -23.77 -1.95
CA GLN A 423 13.23 -23.23 -0.74
C GLN A 423 12.67 -21.82 -0.99
N GLU A 424 13.40 -20.98 -1.72
CA GLU A 424 12.93 -19.64 -2.09
C GLU A 424 11.72 -19.71 -3.05
N TRP A 425 11.61 -20.76 -3.87
CA TRP A 425 10.40 -21.03 -4.67
C TRP A 425 9.19 -21.34 -3.77
N ASP A 426 9.34 -22.21 -2.79
CA ASP A 426 8.28 -22.53 -1.83
C ASP A 426 7.87 -21.29 -1.03
N GLU A 427 8.82 -20.42 -0.70
CA GLU A 427 8.54 -19.14 -0.06
C GLU A 427 7.64 -18.25 -0.93
N ILE A 428 7.97 -18.03 -2.22
CA ILE A 428 7.13 -17.18 -3.07
C ILE A 428 5.75 -17.78 -3.35
N GLU A 429 5.60 -19.11 -3.38
CA GLU A 429 4.29 -19.78 -3.45
C GLU A 429 3.46 -19.48 -2.19
N ASN A 430 4.05 -19.64 -1.00
CA ASN A 430 3.39 -19.36 0.28
C ASN A 430 2.99 -17.88 0.40
N LYS A 431 3.86 -16.98 -0.06
CA LYS A 431 3.61 -15.54 -0.12
C LYS A 431 2.45 -15.18 -1.05
N ALA A 432 2.42 -15.76 -2.25
CA ALA A 432 1.35 -15.55 -3.23
C ALA A 432 0.00 -16.18 -2.78
N ALA A 433 0.05 -17.29 -2.03
CA ALA A 433 -1.12 -18.00 -1.55
C ALA A 433 -2.06 -17.14 -0.69
N GLY A 434 -1.54 -16.11 0.00
CA GLY A 434 -2.35 -15.16 0.78
C GLY A 434 -3.47 -14.50 -0.03
N LEU A 435 -3.21 -14.22 -1.31
CA LEU A 435 -4.19 -13.69 -2.25
C LEU A 435 -4.74 -14.76 -3.21
N ARG A 436 -3.88 -15.67 -3.71
CA ARG A 436 -4.30 -16.68 -4.69
C ARG A 436 -5.44 -17.56 -4.17
N THR A 437 -5.38 -17.96 -2.90
CA THR A 437 -6.37 -18.87 -2.28
C THR A 437 -7.75 -18.23 -2.04
N LEU A 438 -7.90 -16.93 -2.32
CA LEU A 438 -9.21 -16.26 -2.31
C LEU A 438 -10.05 -16.62 -3.53
N LEU A 439 -9.41 -17.04 -4.63
CA LEU A 439 -10.05 -17.43 -5.88
C LEU A 439 -10.13 -18.95 -5.98
N GLN A 440 -11.21 -19.43 -6.60
CA GLN A 440 -11.40 -20.85 -6.89
C GLN A 440 -10.86 -21.18 -8.28
N GLU A 441 -10.29 -22.37 -8.43
CA GLU A 441 -9.95 -22.89 -9.75
C GLU A 441 -11.20 -23.45 -10.42
N LYS A 442 -11.36 -23.19 -11.73
CA LYS A 442 -12.47 -23.77 -12.50
C LYS A 442 -12.20 -25.27 -12.66
N LYS A 443 -13.08 -26.10 -12.07
CA LYS A 443 -13.02 -27.56 -12.16
C LYS A 443 -13.27 -28.07 -13.57
#